data_AF-A0A137P0F2-F1
#
_entry.id   AF-A0A137P0F2-F1
#
_cell.length_a   1.000
_cell.length_b   1.000
_cell.length_c   1.000
_cell.angle_alpha   90.00
_cell.angle_beta   90.00
_cell.angle_gamma   90.00
#
_symmetry.space_group_name_H-M   'P 1'
#
loop_
_entity.id
_entity.type
_entity.pdbx_description
1 polymer ?
#
loop_
_entity_poly.entity_id
_entity_poly.type
_entity_poly.pdbx_seq_one_letter_code
_entity_poly.pdbx_strand_id
1 'polypeptide(L)' 'CIKGHRSSSCKHEDRPLFEIQKRGRPITQCAHCRELRKTKKLHIKCLCATSGQ' A
#
# COMPACT_ATOMS: atom_id res chain seq x y z
N CYS A 1 -14.12 -8.29 -15.39
CA CYS A 1 -14.45 -8.13 -13.96
C CYS A 1 -13.90 -6.77 -13.52
N ILE A 2 -14.74 -5.82 -13.08
CA ILE A 2 -14.26 -4.46 -12.72
C ILE A 2 -14.85 -3.89 -11.42
N LYS A 3 -15.48 -4.72 -10.58
CA LYS A 3 -15.71 -4.43 -9.16
C LYS A 3 -16.19 -5.67 -8.44
N GLY A 4 -15.55 -6.02 -7.32
CA GLY A 4 -16.15 -6.86 -6.28
C GLY A 4 -15.97 -8.38 -6.35
N HIS A 5 -15.39 -8.97 -7.40
CA HIS A 5 -15.19 -10.43 -7.47
C HIS A 5 -13.71 -10.80 -7.58
N ARG A 6 -13.30 -11.87 -6.88
CA ARG A 6 -11.94 -12.43 -6.97
C ARG A 6 -11.73 -12.98 -8.38
N SER A 7 -10.63 -12.59 -9.03
CA SER A 7 -10.30 -13.01 -10.41
C SER A 7 -10.33 -14.53 -10.61
N SER A 8 -10.07 -15.31 -9.55
CA SER A 8 -10.14 -16.78 -9.56
C SER A 8 -11.54 -17.37 -9.79
N SER A 9 -12.60 -16.58 -9.67
CA SER A 9 -13.99 -17.04 -9.84
C SER A 9 -14.70 -16.44 -11.07
N CYS A 10 -14.01 -15.59 -11.84
CA CYS A 10 -14.56 -15.04 -13.08
C CYS A 10 -14.37 -16.03 -14.24
N LYS A 11 -15.47 -16.57 -14.79
CA LYS A 11 -15.48 -17.31 -16.07
C LYS A 11 -15.97 -16.42 -17.21
N HIS A 12 -15.23 -15.36 -17.55
CA HIS A 12 -15.59 -14.52 -18.69
C HIS A 12 -14.46 -14.56 -19.70
N GLU A 13 -14.78 -15.02 -20.91
CA GLU A 13 -13.87 -15.14 -22.05
C GLU A 13 -13.95 -13.92 -22.98
N ASP A 14 -14.98 -13.08 -22.80
CA ASP A 14 -15.31 -11.95 -23.68
C ASP A 14 -14.46 -10.68 -23.48
N ARG A 15 -13.61 -10.63 -22.44
CA ARG A 15 -12.87 -9.40 -22.09
C ARG A 15 -11.40 -9.69 -21.81
N PRO A 16 -10.45 -8.95 -22.43
CA PRO A 16 -9.04 -9.11 -22.13
C PRO A 16 -8.76 -8.83 -20.64
N LEU A 17 -8.14 -9.80 -19.97
CA LEU A 17 -7.62 -9.66 -18.62
C LEU A 17 -6.36 -8.80 -18.69
N PHE A 18 -6.47 -7.54 -18.30
CA PHE A 18 -5.30 -6.69 -18.11
C PHE A 18 -4.67 -6.98 -16.74
N GLU A 19 -3.37 -7.23 -16.73
CA GLU A 19 -2.59 -7.33 -15.50
C GLU A 19 -2.57 -5.96 -14.79
N ILE A 20 -3.40 -5.81 -13.77
CA ILE A 20 -3.37 -4.61 -12.93
C ILE A 20 -2.09 -4.68 -12.09
N GLN A 21 -1.11 -3.85 -12.45
CA GLN A 21 0.11 -3.66 -11.65
C GLN A 21 -0.28 -3.35 -10.20
N LYS A 22 0.33 -4.07 -9.25
CA LYS A 22 0.08 -3.85 -7.83
C LYS A 22 0.64 -2.46 -7.46
N ARG A 23 -0.21 -1.44 -7.48
CA ARG A 23 0.07 -0.20 -6.76
C ARG A 23 0.10 -0.56 -5.29
N GLY A 24 1.30 -0.83 -4.79
CA GLY A 24 1.53 -1.05 -3.36
C GLY A 24 0.96 0.12 -2.57
N ARG A 25 0.56 -0.12 -1.33
CA ARG A 25 0.14 0.97 -0.44
C ARG A 25 1.29 1.98 -0.36
N PRO A 26 1.05 3.27 -0.67
CA PRO A 26 2.08 4.28 -0.52
C PRO A 26 2.57 4.31 0.93
N ILE A 27 3.86 4.54 1.10
CA ILE A 27 4.48 4.65 2.41
C ILE A 27 3.90 5.87 3.12
N THR A 28 3.27 5.64 4.28
CA THR A 28 2.59 6.69 5.07
C THR A 28 3.47 7.30 6.18
N GLN A 29 4.74 6.90 6.27
CA GLN A 29 5.68 7.37 7.30
C GLN A 29 6.98 7.83 6.64
N CYS A 30 7.66 8.82 7.20
CA CYS A 30 8.98 9.22 6.72
C CYS A 30 10.04 8.15 7.01
N ALA A 31 11.19 8.26 6.34
CA ALA A 31 12.32 7.34 6.53
C ALA A 31 12.82 7.31 7.99
N HIS A 32 12.90 8.48 8.63
CA HIS A 32 13.34 8.61 10.03
C HIS A 32 12.43 7.86 11.01
N CYS A 33 11.11 8.07 10.96
CA CYS A 33 10.18 7.34 11.84
C CYS A 33 10.16 5.84 11.58
N ARG A 34 10.40 5.42 10.32
CA ARG A 34 10.53 4.00 9.98
C ARG A 34 11.78 3.38 10.59
N GLU A 35 12.89 4.11 10.59
CA GLU A 35 14.13 3.66 11.22
C GLU A 35 13.96 3.52 12.74
N LEU A 36 13.36 4.51 13.41
CA LEU A 36 13.08 4.44 14.85
C LEU A 36 12.23 3.21 15.23
N ARG A 37 11.28 2.80 14.37
CA ARG A 37 10.56 1.54 14.57
C ARG A 37 11.45 0.32 14.44
N LYS A 38 12.36 0.30 13.47
CA LYS A 38 13.24 -0.85 13.24
C LYS A 38 14.32 -0.97 14.30
N THR A 39 14.96 0.14 14.65
CA THR A 39 16.13 0.16 15.55
C THR A 39 15.73 0.20 17.01
N LYS A 40 14.70 0.99 17.36
CA LYS A 40 14.30 1.23 18.74
C LYS A 40 12.95 0.60 19.12
N LYS A 41 12.26 -0.08 18.18
CA LYS A 41 10.92 -0.66 18.40
C LYS A 41 9.86 0.37 18.83
N LEU A 42 10.07 1.65 18.54
CA LEU A 42 9.19 2.74 18.97
C LEU A 42 8.00 2.93 18.03
N HIS A 43 6.80 2.56 18.48
CA HIS A 43 5.55 2.71 17.72
C HIS A 43 4.88 4.08 17.95
N ILE A 44 5.44 5.13 17.35
CA ILE A 44 4.84 6.47 17.37
C ILE A 44 4.11 6.81 16.06
N LYS A 45 3.11 7.68 16.15
CA LYS A 45 2.47 8.28 14.97
C LYS A 45 3.47 9.23 14.30
N CYS A 46 3.66 9.09 12.99
CA CYS A 46 4.53 9.96 12.22
C CYS A 46 3.83 11.32 12.02
N LEU A 47 4.30 12.36 12.71
CA LEU A 47 3.80 13.74 12.60
C LEU A 47 4.76 14.66 11.83
N CYS A 48 5.80 14.13 11.20
CA CYS A 48 6.82 14.90 10.48
C CYS A 48 6.25 15.75 9.32
N ALA A 49 5.04 15.45 8.83
CA ALA A 49 4.37 16.30 7.84
C ALA A 49 3.93 17.67 8.39
N THR A 50 3.72 17.80 9.71
CA THR A 50 3.32 19.05 10.37
C THR A 50 4.47 19.73 11.12
N SER A 51 5.56 19.01 11.34
CA SER A 51 6.74 19.47 12.07
C SER A 51 7.93 19.40 11.11
N GLY A 52 8.08 20.46 10.31
CA GLY A 52 9.09 20.53 9.24
C GLY A 52 10.52 20.39 9.77
N GLN A 53 11.09 19.21 9.55
CA GLN A 53 12.53 18.94 9.59
C GLN A 53 12.88 18.08 8.38
#